data_AF-A0A2I0IK23-F1
#
_entry.id   AF-A0A2I0IK23-F1
#
_cell.length_a   1.000
_cell.length_b   1.000
_cell.length_c   1.000
_cell.angle_alpha   90.00
_cell.angle_beta   90.00
_cell.angle_gamma   90.00
#
_symmetry.space_group_name_H-M   'P 1'
#
loop_
_entity.id
_entity.type
_entity.pdbx_description
1 polymer ?
#
loop_
_entity_poly.entity_id
_entity_poly.type
_entity_poly.pdbx_seq_one_letter_code
_entity_poly.pdbx_strand_id
1 'polypeptide(L)'
;MIEAERLLFATALEDPANQRFVLLSDSCVPLYNFSYIYKYLMASPRSFVDSFIDAKEGRYNPKMSPTIPRDKWRKGSQWIALIRRHAEVLVDDEEIISVFKNFCKRRPPIDVSMGKLNARRQKQHNCIPDEHYVQTLFAMNDLESELERRTVTYTLWNQSAATNENGWHPFTFTYMSARTKQINEIKSINHVYYETEYRTEWCSSNSTLIPCFLFARKFSRGAAMRLLSDGVISHFDASALLDSHP
;
A
#
# COMPACT_ATOMS: atom_id res chain seq x y z
N MET A 1 -10.30 -3.35 8.01
CA MET A 1 -9.22 -3.59 7.02
C MET A 1 -7.93 -3.95 7.73
N ILE A 2 -7.35 -3.06 8.56
CA ILE A 2 -6.11 -3.36 9.32
C ILE A 2 -6.18 -4.64 10.16
N GLU A 3 -7.33 -4.96 10.77
CA GLU A 3 -7.50 -6.22 11.52
C GLU A 3 -7.45 -7.44 10.60
N ALA A 4 -8.03 -7.36 9.40
CA ALA A 4 -7.97 -8.44 8.42
C ALA A 4 -6.53 -8.62 7.90
N GLU A 5 -5.81 -7.53 7.64
CA GLU A 5 -4.40 -7.58 7.24
C GLU A 5 -3.55 -8.23 8.33
N ARG A 6 -3.75 -7.85 9.60
CA ARG A 6 -3.06 -8.49 10.73
C ARG A 6 -3.34 -9.97 10.84
N LEU A 7 -4.60 -10.39 10.64
CA LEU A 7 -4.95 -11.82 10.62
C LEU A 7 -4.27 -12.57 9.48
N LEU A 8 -4.15 -11.95 8.29
CA LEU A 8 -3.40 -12.53 7.17
C LEU A 8 -1.92 -12.72 7.53
N PHE A 9 -1.29 -11.72 8.14
CA PHE A 9 0.10 -11.84 8.59
C PHE A 9 0.27 -12.87 9.70
N ALA A 10 -0.62 -12.90 10.70
CA ALA A 10 -0.60 -13.87 11.79
C ALA A 10 -0.68 -15.30 11.26
N THR A 11 -1.62 -15.56 10.36
CA THR A 11 -1.79 -16.87 9.71
C THR A 11 -0.54 -17.25 8.91
N ALA A 12 0.02 -16.31 8.13
CA ALA A 12 1.23 -16.58 7.35
C ALA A 12 2.47 -16.80 8.24
N LEU A 13 2.53 -16.22 9.44
CA LEU A 13 3.64 -16.39 10.37
C LEU A 13 3.69 -17.77 11.01
N GLU A 14 2.59 -18.53 11.00
CA GLU A 14 2.54 -19.91 11.51
C GLU A 14 3.54 -20.82 10.79
N ASP A 15 3.82 -20.56 9.51
CA ASP A 15 4.89 -21.24 8.78
C ASP A 15 6.25 -20.57 9.05
N PRO A 16 7.22 -21.25 9.69
CA PRO A 16 8.55 -20.70 9.93
C PRO A 16 9.36 -20.48 8.64
N ALA A 17 9.00 -21.12 7.52
CA ALA A 17 9.66 -20.91 6.23
C ALA A 17 9.29 -19.55 5.59
N ASN A 18 8.20 -18.91 6.04
CA ASN A 18 7.82 -17.58 5.55
C ASN A 18 8.74 -16.49 6.13
N GLN A 19 9.59 -15.94 5.27
CA GLN A 19 10.59 -14.90 5.61
C GLN A 19 10.26 -13.52 5.02
N ARG A 20 9.32 -13.47 4.07
CA ARG A 20 8.83 -12.24 3.41
C ARG A 20 7.31 -12.29 3.30
N PHE A 21 6.67 -11.17 3.57
CA PHE A 21 5.22 -11.05 3.61
C PHE A 21 4.82 -9.86 2.75
N VAL A 22 4.00 -10.07 1.71
CA VAL A 22 3.62 -9.01 0.77
C VAL A 22 2.11 -8.93 0.70
N LEU A 23 1.55 -7.73 0.91
CA LEU A 23 0.13 -7.51 0.68
C LEU A 23 -0.14 -7.20 -0.79
N LEU A 24 -1.10 -7.92 -1.37
CA LEU A 24 -1.60 -7.73 -2.72
C LEU A 24 -3.14 -7.84 -2.72
N SER A 25 -3.76 -7.34 -3.79
CA SER A 25 -5.20 -7.46 -4.04
C SER A 25 -5.42 -8.19 -5.36
N ASP A 26 -6.65 -8.66 -5.55
CA ASP A 26 -7.23 -9.14 -6.82
C ASP A 26 -7.01 -8.24 -8.06
N SER A 27 -6.65 -6.98 -7.84
CA SER A 27 -6.44 -5.96 -8.86
C SER A 27 -4.98 -5.50 -9.00
N CYS A 28 -4.07 -6.20 -8.31
CA CYS A 28 -2.64 -6.08 -8.50
C CYS A 28 -2.16 -7.02 -9.62
N VAL A 29 -1.16 -6.58 -10.39
CA VAL A 29 -0.46 -7.41 -11.37
C VAL A 29 1.04 -7.38 -11.08
N PRO A 30 1.75 -8.52 -11.23
CA PRO A 30 3.21 -8.52 -11.18
C PRO A 30 3.78 -7.82 -12.42
N LEU A 31 4.83 -7.02 -12.24
CA LEU A 31 5.54 -6.38 -13.35
C LEU A 31 6.63 -7.29 -13.91
N TYR A 32 7.16 -8.21 -13.11
CA TYR A 32 8.24 -9.11 -13.48
C TYR A 32 7.86 -10.57 -13.18
N ASN A 33 8.63 -11.50 -13.72
CA ASN A 33 8.46 -12.91 -13.37
C ASN A 33 8.79 -13.16 -11.88
N PHE A 34 8.30 -14.29 -11.36
CA PHE A 34 8.47 -14.67 -9.96
C PHE A 34 9.94 -14.70 -9.53
N SER A 35 10.83 -15.27 -10.34
CA SER A 35 12.26 -15.37 -10.01
C SER A 35 12.91 -14.01 -9.78
N TYR A 36 12.55 -13.00 -10.57
CA TYR A 36 13.03 -11.63 -10.37
C TYR A 36 12.48 -11.02 -9.07
N ILE A 37 11.16 -11.11 -8.86
CA ILE A 37 10.48 -10.58 -7.67
C ILE A 37 11.05 -11.22 -6.39
N TYR A 38 11.19 -12.54 -6.39
CA TYR A 38 11.75 -13.29 -5.28
C TYR A 38 13.17 -12.84 -4.96
N LYS A 39 14.06 -12.78 -5.96
CA LYS A 39 15.44 -12.33 -5.77
C LYS A 39 15.50 -10.89 -5.25
N TYR A 40 14.67 -9.99 -5.78
CA TYR A 40 14.60 -8.60 -5.33
C TYR A 40 14.24 -8.51 -3.84
N LEU A 41 13.15 -9.16 -3.44
CA LEU A 41 12.64 -9.09 -2.06
C LEU A 41 13.58 -9.79 -1.07
N MET A 42 14.14 -10.94 -1.46
CA MET A 42 15.00 -11.73 -0.59
C MET A 42 16.41 -11.14 -0.44
N ALA A 43 16.91 -10.39 -1.42
CA ALA A 43 18.22 -9.76 -1.36
C ALA A 43 18.27 -8.53 -0.43
N SER A 44 17.15 -7.82 -0.25
CA SER A 44 17.08 -6.69 0.68
C SER A 44 16.90 -7.18 2.11
N PRO A 45 17.69 -6.74 3.11
CA PRO A 45 17.44 -7.06 4.51
C PRO A 45 16.30 -6.21 5.13
N ARG A 46 15.79 -5.23 4.39
CA ARG A 46 14.82 -4.22 4.87
C ARG A 46 13.40 -4.53 4.42
N SER A 47 12.44 -4.01 5.18
CA SER A 47 11.03 -3.99 4.75
C SER A 47 10.77 -2.80 3.83
N PHE A 48 9.83 -2.95 2.89
CA PHE A 48 9.38 -1.89 1.98
C PHE A 48 8.04 -1.37 2.47
N VAL A 49 8.09 -0.24 3.17
CA VAL A 49 6.93 0.41 3.75
C VAL A 49 7.00 1.87 3.36
N ASP A 50 6.09 2.27 2.48
CA ASP A 50 5.91 3.67 2.18
C ASP A 50 5.55 4.42 3.47
N SER A 51 6.34 5.43 3.84
CA SER A 51 6.21 6.17 5.10
C SER A 51 6.76 7.59 4.96
N PHE A 52 5.92 8.57 5.26
CA PHE A 52 6.24 9.99 5.23
C PHE A 52 5.34 10.80 6.18
N ILE A 53 5.72 12.04 6.46
CA ILE A 53 4.92 12.98 7.27
C ILE A 53 3.61 13.32 6.57
N ASP A 54 2.49 13.17 7.29
CA ASP A 54 1.19 13.59 6.79
C ASP A 54 1.04 15.13 6.88
N ALA A 55 1.36 15.82 5.79
CA ALA A 55 1.22 17.28 5.70
C ALA A 55 -0.25 17.75 5.57
N LYS A 56 -1.19 16.84 5.27
CA LYS A 56 -2.61 17.22 5.13
C LYS A 56 -3.23 17.37 6.51
N GLU A 57 -3.55 18.60 6.87
CA GLU A 57 -4.22 18.89 8.13
C GLU A 57 -5.55 18.12 8.25
N GLY A 58 -5.76 17.47 9.40
CA GLY A 58 -7.05 16.93 9.81
C GLY A 58 -7.13 15.41 9.99
N ARG A 59 -6.27 14.57 9.39
CA ARG A 59 -6.41 13.11 9.56
C ARG A 59 -6.05 12.63 10.98
N TYR A 60 -5.10 13.29 11.62
CA TYR A 60 -4.68 13.02 12.99
C TYR A 60 -5.75 13.52 13.99
N ASN A 61 -6.20 12.62 14.86
CA ASN A 61 -7.09 12.94 15.98
C ASN A 61 -6.26 13.28 17.23
N PRO A 62 -6.36 14.50 17.81
CA PRO A 62 -5.60 14.89 19.00
C PRO A 62 -5.78 13.98 20.22
N LYS A 63 -6.89 13.24 20.31
CA LYS A 63 -7.14 12.27 21.39
C LYS A 63 -6.25 11.02 21.33
N MET A 64 -5.51 10.82 20.24
CA MET A 64 -4.51 9.75 20.15
C MET A 64 -3.25 10.07 20.97
N SER A 65 -3.03 11.35 21.31
CA SER A 65 -1.99 11.79 22.24
C SER A 65 -2.41 11.48 23.70
N PRO A 66 -1.48 11.06 24.59
CA PRO A 66 -0.03 10.95 24.36
C PRO A 66 0.44 9.62 23.75
N THR A 67 -0.42 8.59 23.68
CA THR A 67 -0.01 7.24 23.25
C THR A 67 0.57 7.22 21.84
N ILE A 68 -0.02 7.95 20.90
CA ILE A 68 0.56 8.22 19.58
C ILE A 68 0.80 9.73 19.48
N PRO A 69 2.04 10.20 19.73
CA PRO A 69 2.40 11.60 19.51
C PRO A 69 2.24 12.02 18.05
N ARG A 70 1.98 13.31 17.82
CA ARG A 70 1.72 13.84 16.46
C ARG A 70 2.95 13.72 15.54
N ASP A 71 4.16 13.81 16.08
CA ASP A 71 5.43 13.69 15.36
C ASP A 71 5.72 12.25 14.91
N LYS A 72 5.13 11.25 15.58
CA LYS A 72 5.17 9.83 15.20
C LYS A 72 4.04 9.43 14.23
N TRP A 73 3.07 10.31 13.98
CA TRP A 73 2.03 10.08 12.97
C TRP A 73 2.63 10.04 11.57
N ARG A 74 2.50 8.88 10.90
CA ARG A 74 3.03 8.67 9.55
C ARG A 74 1.92 8.28 8.58
N LYS A 75 2.16 8.55 7.31
CA LYS A 75 1.31 8.18 6.18
C LYS A 75 2.10 7.35 5.17
N GLY A 76 1.42 6.44 4.49
CA GLY A 76 1.90 5.85 3.26
C GLY A 76 0.90 4.92 2.60
N SER A 77 1.38 4.22 1.58
CA SER A 77 0.64 3.14 0.92
C SER A 77 0.27 2.01 1.89
N GLN A 78 -0.96 1.52 1.78
CA GLN A 78 -1.42 0.26 2.39
C GLN A 78 -0.60 -0.96 1.92
N TRP A 79 -0.06 -0.91 0.69
CA TRP A 79 0.64 -2.04 0.08
C TRP A 79 2.08 -2.08 0.56
N ILE A 80 2.36 -3.04 1.44
CA ILE A 80 3.67 -3.21 2.11
C ILE A 80 4.30 -4.56 1.78
N ALA A 81 5.63 -4.63 1.91
CA ALA A 81 6.37 -5.88 1.93
C ALA A 81 7.25 -5.92 3.18
N LEU A 82 7.01 -6.88 4.07
CA LEU A 82 7.66 -6.99 5.36
C LEU A 82 8.65 -8.15 5.41
N ILE A 83 9.74 -7.95 6.15
CA ILE A 83 10.56 -9.04 6.69
C ILE A 83 9.82 -9.68 7.86
N ARG A 84 10.14 -10.94 8.18
CA ARG A 84 9.46 -11.70 9.24
C ARG A 84 9.38 -10.96 10.58
N ARG A 85 10.50 -10.47 11.09
CA ARG A 85 10.57 -9.71 12.36
C ARG A 85 9.60 -8.52 12.40
N HIS A 86 9.41 -7.82 11.28
CA HIS A 86 8.48 -6.69 11.21
C HIS A 86 7.02 -7.15 11.11
N ALA A 87 6.75 -8.30 10.51
CA ALA A 87 5.42 -8.91 10.54
C ALA A 87 5.05 -9.36 11.96
N GLU A 88 6.00 -9.88 12.74
CA GLU A 88 5.80 -10.23 14.16
C GLU A 88 5.44 -8.97 14.98
N VAL A 89 6.21 -7.88 14.86
CA VAL A 89 5.89 -6.58 15.49
C VAL A 89 4.47 -6.10 15.13
N LEU A 90 4.05 -6.27 13.88
CA LEU A 90 2.71 -5.87 13.43
C LEU A 90 1.59 -6.72 14.05
N VAL A 91 1.82 -8.02 14.22
CA VAL A 91 0.82 -8.95 14.76
C VAL A 91 0.73 -8.85 16.27
N ASP A 92 1.85 -8.62 16.96
CA ASP A 92 1.95 -8.54 18.41
C ASP A 92 1.47 -7.20 19.01
N ASP A 93 1.25 -6.18 18.17
CA ASP A 93 0.80 -4.86 18.64
C ASP A 93 -0.62 -4.88 19.22
N GLU A 94 -0.78 -4.60 20.51
CA GLU A 94 -2.12 -4.41 21.12
C GLU A 94 -2.40 -2.95 21.50
N GLU A 95 -1.35 -2.13 21.64
CA GLU A 95 -1.47 -0.76 22.12
C GLU A 95 -1.87 0.20 21.01
N ILE A 96 -1.09 0.25 19.93
CA ILE A 96 -1.29 1.22 18.85
C ILE A 96 -2.58 0.91 18.11
N ILE A 97 -2.86 -0.37 17.84
CA ILE A 97 -4.12 -0.79 17.24
C ILE A 97 -5.33 -0.35 18.05
N SER A 98 -5.27 -0.42 19.39
CA SER A 98 -6.38 -0.02 20.26
C SER A 98 -6.67 1.48 20.14
N VAL A 99 -5.62 2.31 20.07
CA VAL A 99 -5.74 3.74 19.81
C VAL A 99 -6.39 4.00 18.45
N PHE A 100 -5.96 3.31 17.39
CA PHE A 100 -6.58 3.40 16.07
C PHE A 100 -8.07 2.97 16.11
N LYS A 101 -8.38 1.84 16.75
CA LYS A 101 -9.77 1.37 16.92
C LYS A 101 -10.64 2.40 17.63
N ASN A 102 -10.11 3.13 18.61
CA ASN A 102 -10.88 4.10 19.39
C ASN A 102 -11.04 5.45 18.67
N PHE A 103 -9.97 5.96 18.04
CA PHE A 103 -9.91 7.36 17.62
C PHE A 103 -9.76 7.59 16.12
N CYS A 104 -9.26 6.61 15.36
CA CYS A 104 -9.16 6.66 13.90
C CYS A 104 -10.50 6.22 13.29
N LYS A 105 -11.43 7.17 13.15
CA LYS A 105 -12.77 6.90 12.61
C LYS A 105 -12.99 7.69 11.33
N ARG A 106 -13.83 7.13 10.46
CA ARG A 106 -14.35 7.84 9.29
C ARG A 106 -15.45 8.80 9.72
N ARG A 107 -15.50 9.97 9.10
CA ARG A 107 -16.61 10.92 9.26
C ARG A 107 -17.89 10.23 8.79
N PRO A 108 -18.94 10.18 9.62
CA PRO A 108 -20.20 9.57 9.22
C PRO A 108 -20.88 10.38 8.10
N PRO A 109 -21.66 9.72 7.23
CA PRO A 109 -22.51 10.42 6.28
C PRO A 109 -23.50 11.34 7.01
N ILE A 110 -23.97 12.39 6.32
CA ILE A 110 -24.96 13.31 6.88
C ILE A 110 -26.29 12.55 7.01
N ASP A 111 -26.83 12.48 8.21
CA ASP A 111 -28.15 11.93 8.47
C ASP A 111 -29.14 13.06 8.72
N VAL A 112 -29.94 13.40 7.72
CA VAL A 112 -30.90 14.53 7.77
C VAL A 112 -31.88 14.44 8.95
N SER A 113 -32.16 13.24 9.48
CA SER A 113 -33.03 13.04 10.64
C SER A 113 -32.42 13.52 11.97
N MET A 114 -31.10 13.72 12.01
CA MET A 114 -30.33 14.01 13.23
C MET A 114 -30.12 15.51 13.51
N GLY A 115 -30.64 16.40 12.66
CA GLY A 115 -30.65 17.85 12.88
C GLY A 115 -29.31 18.42 13.41
N LYS A 116 -29.33 19.04 14.61
CA LYS A 116 -28.15 19.66 15.25
C LYS A 116 -27.07 18.65 15.68
N LEU A 117 -27.39 17.35 15.81
CA LEU A 117 -26.42 16.31 16.19
C LEU A 117 -25.45 16.00 15.04
N ASN A 118 -25.84 16.26 13.78
CA ASN A 118 -24.93 16.24 12.64
C ASN A 118 -23.76 17.20 12.85
N ALA A 119 -24.00 18.42 13.34
CA ALA A 119 -22.94 19.42 13.46
C ALA A 119 -21.79 18.97 14.38
N ARG A 120 -22.05 18.13 15.40
CA ARG A 120 -21.01 17.55 16.25
C ARG A 120 -20.26 16.40 15.55
N ARG A 121 -20.98 15.50 14.87
CA ARG A 121 -20.39 14.36 14.15
C ARG A 121 -19.62 14.77 12.88
N GLN A 122 -20.05 15.87 12.26
CA GLN A 122 -19.39 16.48 11.10
C GLN A 122 -18.09 17.23 11.46
N LYS A 123 -17.79 17.45 12.75
CA LYS A 123 -16.46 17.93 13.18
C LYS A 123 -15.39 16.84 13.18
N GLN A 124 -15.78 15.57 12.99
CA GLN A 124 -14.84 14.47 12.88
C GLN A 124 -14.20 14.47 11.48
N HIS A 125 -12.87 14.40 11.43
CA HIS A 125 -12.13 14.24 10.19
C HIS A 125 -12.03 12.76 9.80
N ASN A 126 -11.88 12.49 8.50
CA ASN A 126 -11.64 11.14 8.02
C ASN A 126 -10.21 10.70 8.40
N CYS A 127 -10.10 9.67 9.22
CA CYS A 127 -8.87 8.92 9.41
C CYS A 127 -8.90 7.65 8.52
N ILE A 128 -7.79 7.35 7.85
CA ILE A 128 -7.65 6.22 6.92
C ILE A 128 -6.65 5.22 7.53
N PRO A 129 -7.12 4.29 8.38
CA PRO A 129 -6.23 3.50 9.22
C PRO A 129 -5.21 2.66 8.42
N ASP A 130 -5.61 2.13 7.29
CA ASP A 130 -4.81 1.34 6.36
C ASP A 130 -3.67 2.10 5.67
N GLU A 131 -3.76 3.44 5.60
CA GLU A 131 -2.69 4.31 5.08
C GLU A 131 -1.79 4.88 6.19
N HIS A 132 -2.02 4.52 7.45
CA HIS A 132 -1.36 5.16 8.60
C HIS A 132 -0.86 4.21 9.67
N TYR A 133 -1.56 3.10 9.92
CA TYR A 133 -1.34 2.24 11.08
C TYR A 133 0.06 1.62 11.08
N VAL A 134 0.44 0.92 10.02
CA VAL A 134 1.74 0.21 9.96
C VAL A 134 2.90 1.20 10.01
N GLN A 135 2.80 2.31 9.28
CA GLN A 135 3.80 3.36 9.26
C GLN A 135 3.99 3.99 10.65
N THR A 136 2.88 4.29 11.32
CA THR A 136 2.89 4.88 12.65
C THR A 136 3.42 3.87 13.67
N LEU A 137 3.02 2.60 13.58
CA LEU A 137 3.52 1.54 14.45
C LEU A 137 5.05 1.42 14.38
N PHE A 138 5.63 1.40 13.18
CA PHE A 138 7.08 1.32 13.02
C PHE A 138 7.80 2.61 13.45
N ALA A 139 7.19 3.78 13.27
CA ALA A 139 7.72 5.02 13.84
C ALA A 139 7.71 5.00 15.38
N MET A 140 6.64 4.47 16.00
CA MET A 140 6.51 4.34 17.45
C MET A 140 7.54 3.36 18.05
N ASN A 141 7.94 2.34 17.29
CA ASN A 141 8.95 1.36 17.69
C ASN A 141 10.38 1.72 17.27
N ASP A 142 10.60 2.94 16.75
CA ASP A 142 11.90 3.42 16.24
C ASP A 142 12.53 2.53 15.15
N LEU A 143 11.69 1.84 14.36
CA LEU A 143 12.11 0.93 13.29
C LEU A 143 12.26 1.60 11.92
N GLU A 144 12.11 2.94 11.81
CA GLU A 144 12.14 3.63 10.51
C GLU A 144 13.47 3.45 9.75
N SER A 145 14.59 3.25 10.48
CA SER A 145 15.92 3.01 9.89
C SER A 145 16.08 1.59 9.29
N GLU A 146 15.20 0.67 9.65
CA GLU A 146 15.12 -0.69 9.11
C GLU A 146 14.21 -0.79 7.87
N LEU A 147 13.63 0.34 7.43
CA LEU A 147 12.72 0.41 6.29
C LEU A 147 13.40 1.02 5.06
N GLU A 148 13.09 0.44 3.90
CA GLU A 148 13.03 1.21 2.66
C GLU A 148 11.71 2.01 2.71
N ARG A 149 11.79 3.33 2.87
CA ARG A 149 10.63 4.22 3.05
C ARG A 149 9.87 4.48 1.75
N ARG A 150 9.50 3.40 1.08
CA ARG A 150 8.76 3.30 -0.19
C ARG A 150 8.06 1.95 -0.29
N THR A 151 7.02 1.89 -1.12
CA THR A 151 6.36 0.62 -1.48
C THR A 151 7.00 0.00 -2.72
N VAL A 152 6.80 -1.31 -2.90
CA VAL A 152 7.10 -2.04 -4.14
C VAL A 152 5.87 -2.16 -5.07
N THR A 153 4.74 -1.55 -4.72
CA THR A 153 3.49 -1.61 -5.48
C THR A 153 3.13 -0.24 -6.05
N TYR A 154 3.21 -0.10 -7.37
CA TYR A 154 2.88 1.14 -8.06
C TYR A 154 1.37 1.43 -8.03
N THR A 155 1.00 2.68 -7.76
CA THR A 155 -0.35 3.22 -7.91
C THR A 155 -0.32 4.49 -8.74
N LEU A 156 -1.16 4.57 -9.77
CA LEU A 156 -1.39 5.83 -10.50
C LEU A 156 -2.57 6.58 -9.87
N TRP A 157 -2.37 7.84 -9.48
CA TRP A 157 -3.44 8.72 -9.01
C TRP A 157 -3.69 9.79 -10.07
N ASN A 158 -4.93 9.87 -10.58
CA ASN A 158 -5.28 10.92 -11.53
C ASN A 158 -5.62 12.21 -10.76
N GLN A 159 -4.86 13.28 -11.01
CA GLN A 159 -5.07 14.58 -10.34
C GLN A 159 -6.16 15.44 -11.02
N SER A 160 -6.77 14.99 -12.12
CA SER A 160 -7.79 15.79 -12.83
C SER A 160 -9.11 15.85 -12.05
N ALA A 161 -9.39 17.01 -11.46
CA ALA A 161 -10.58 17.35 -10.66
C ALA A 161 -11.94 17.31 -11.40
N ALA A 162 -12.02 16.76 -12.62
CA ALA A 162 -13.19 16.89 -13.50
C ALA A 162 -14.22 15.75 -13.39
N THR A 163 -13.93 14.67 -12.64
CA THR A 163 -14.93 13.62 -12.36
C THR A 163 -15.14 13.53 -10.86
N ASN A 164 -16.30 13.98 -10.39
CA ASN A 164 -16.67 14.11 -8.97
C ASN A 164 -16.82 12.77 -8.21
N GLU A 165 -16.18 11.68 -8.68
CA GLU A 165 -16.26 10.34 -8.07
C GLU A 165 -14.91 9.76 -7.61
N ASN A 166 -13.75 10.33 -7.98
CA ASN A 166 -12.47 9.59 -7.98
C ASN A 166 -11.29 10.21 -7.17
N GLY A 167 -11.54 10.87 -6.04
CA GLY A 167 -10.46 11.40 -5.18
C GLY A 167 -9.89 10.41 -4.15
N TRP A 168 -10.54 9.25 -3.95
CA TRP A 168 -10.26 8.30 -2.87
C TRP A 168 -9.61 7.00 -3.34
N HIS A 169 -9.57 6.77 -4.66
CA HIS A 169 -9.07 5.55 -5.25
C HIS A 169 -8.11 5.87 -6.40
N PRO A 170 -7.06 5.06 -6.59
CA PRO A 170 -6.17 5.21 -7.72
C PRO A 170 -6.89 4.89 -9.03
N PHE A 171 -6.31 5.37 -10.13
CA PHE A 171 -6.74 5.07 -11.48
C PHE A 171 -6.79 3.56 -11.73
N THR A 172 -7.87 3.12 -12.38
CA THR A 172 -8.02 1.73 -12.80
C THR A 172 -7.64 1.60 -14.27
N PHE A 173 -6.53 0.91 -14.53
CA PHE A 173 -6.14 0.49 -15.87
C PHE A 173 -7.19 -0.44 -16.46
N THR A 174 -7.61 -0.14 -17.68
CA THR A 174 -8.54 -0.92 -18.49
C THR A 174 -7.77 -1.61 -19.62
N TYR A 175 -8.45 -2.45 -20.40
CA TYR A 175 -7.86 -3.06 -21.60
C TYR A 175 -7.19 -2.03 -22.54
N MET A 176 -7.75 -0.81 -22.64
CA MET A 176 -7.24 0.23 -23.53
C MET A 176 -6.04 1.00 -22.95
N SER A 177 -5.90 1.08 -21.62
CA SER A 177 -4.82 1.80 -20.95
C SER A 177 -3.67 0.91 -20.46
N ALA A 178 -3.87 -0.41 -20.33
CA ALA A 178 -2.82 -1.37 -19.98
C ALA A 178 -1.94 -1.78 -21.18
N ARG A 179 -1.34 -0.80 -21.86
CA ARG A 179 -0.46 -1.04 -23.02
C ARG A 179 0.96 -1.38 -22.57
N THR A 180 1.69 -2.15 -23.37
CA THR A 180 3.12 -2.49 -23.12
C THR A 180 3.98 -1.26 -22.87
N LYS A 181 3.79 -0.18 -23.63
CA LYS A 181 4.50 1.09 -23.40
C LYS A 181 4.28 1.63 -21.98
N GLN A 182 3.04 1.62 -21.51
CA GLN A 182 2.70 2.10 -20.16
C GLN A 182 3.34 1.24 -19.07
N ILE A 183 3.37 -0.08 -19.27
CA ILE A 183 4.01 -1.00 -18.32
C ILE A 183 5.53 -0.78 -18.30
N ASN A 184 6.16 -0.57 -19.46
CA ASN A 184 7.59 -0.28 -19.54
C ASN A 184 7.94 1.07 -18.89
N GLU A 185 7.09 2.07 -19.01
CA GLU A 185 7.24 3.34 -18.28
C GLU A 185 7.21 3.11 -16.76
N ILE A 186 6.26 2.33 -16.24
CA ILE A 186 6.21 1.98 -14.80
C ILE A 186 7.48 1.24 -14.38
N LYS A 187 7.93 0.26 -15.18
CA LYS A 187 9.17 -0.51 -14.94
C LYS A 187 10.42 0.37 -14.95
N SER A 188 10.42 1.48 -15.66
CA SER A 188 11.56 2.40 -15.76
C SER A 188 11.73 3.31 -14.54
N ILE A 189 10.73 3.38 -13.65
CA ILE A 189 10.79 4.23 -12.46
C ILE A 189 11.81 3.67 -11.47
N ASN A 190 12.85 4.45 -11.19
CA ASN A 190 13.96 4.12 -10.30
C ASN A 190 14.08 5.05 -9.08
N HIS A 191 13.11 5.95 -8.89
CA HIS A 191 13.00 6.78 -7.69
C HIS A 191 11.55 7.15 -7.39
N VAL A 192 11.29 7.54 -6.13
CA VAL A 192 10.01 8.10 -5.68
C VAL A 192 10.27 9.44 -4.99
N TYR A 193 9.53 10.47 -5.37
CA TYR A 193 9.62 11.80 -4.76
C TYR A 193 8.48 12.04 -3.77
N TYR A 194 8.84 12.40 -2.53
CA TYR A 194 7.95 12.73 -1.44
C TYR A 194 7.92 14.23 -1.24
N GLU A 195 6.93 14.88 -1.85
CA GLU A 195 6.76 16.34 -1.84
C GLU A 195 6.69 16.92 -0.43
N THR A 196 6.00 16.25 0.50
CA THR A 196 5.81 16.72 1.88
C THR A 196 7.10 16.79 2.69
N GLU A 197 8.13 16.06 2.28
CA GLU A 197 9.41 15.99 2.96
C GLU A 197 10.56 16.52 2.10
N TYR A 198 10.27 16.97 0.88
CA TYR A 198 11.27 17.31 -0.14
C TYR A 198 12.34 16.23 -0.31
N ARG A 199 11.93 14.96 -0.22
CA ARG A 199 12.82 13.79 -0.19
C ARG A 199 12.66 12.95 -1.44
N THR A 200 13.77 12.52 -2.02
CA THR A 200 13.79 11.52 -3.10
C THR A 200 14.33 10.21 -2.57
N GLU A 201 13.55 9.14 -2.70
CA GLU A 201 14.00 7.77 -2.44
C GLU A 201 14.47 7.13 -3.75
N TRP A 202 15.78 6.97 -3.88
CA TRP A 202 16.40 6.28 -5.01
C TRP A 202 16.39 4.78 -4.77
N CYS A 203 15.76 4.04 -5.67
CA CYS A 203 15.67 2.59 -5.58
C CYS A 203 17.00 1.99 -6.04
N SER A 204 17.74 1.43 -5.08
CA SER A 204 19.04 0.83 -5.35
C SER A 204 19.24 -0.48 -4.60
N SER A 205 20.09 -1.33 -5.16
CA SER A 205 20.62 -2.53 -4.49
C SER A 205 22.12 -2.53 -4.71
N ASN A 206 22.90 -2.57 -3.63
CA ASN A 206 24.37 -2.49 -3.66
C ASN A 206 24.87 -1.34 -4.56
N SER A 207 24.33 -0.13 -4.35
CA SER A 207 24.66 1.08 -5.11
C SER A 207 24.31 1.07 -6.60
N THR A 208 23.66 0.01 -7.10
CA THR A 208 23.15 -0.04 -8.47
C THR A 208 21.69 0.39 -8.48
N LEU A 209 21.32 1.31 -9.37
CA LEU A 209 19.93 1.72 -9.55
C LEU A 209 19.11 0.55 -10.10
N ILE A 210 17.95 0.32 -9.49
CA ILE A 210 17.01 -0.73 -9.85
C ILE A 210 15.59 -0.15 -9.95
N PRO A 211 14.66 -0.85 -10.63
CA PRO A 211 13.25 -0.49 -10.60
C PRO A 211 12.70 -0.41 -9.17
N CYS A 212 11.84 0.57 -8.91
CA CYS A 212 11.20 0.72 -7.59
C CYS A 212 10.08 -0.28 -7.36
N PHE A 213 9.31 -0.58 -8.40
CA PHE A 213 8.05 -1.31 -8.28
C PHE A 213 8.17 -2.71 -8.85
N LEU A 214 7.68 -3.70 -8.09
CA LEU A 214 7.55 -5.10 -8.48
C LEU A 214 6.12 -5.45 -8.90
N PHE A 215 5.15 -4.70 -8.38
CA PHE A 215 3.73 -4.87 -8.66
C PHE A 215 3.13 -3.54 -9.09
N ALA A 216 1.98 -3.58 -9.75
CA ALA A 216 1.20 -2.38 -10.08
C ALA A 216 -0.30 -2.61 -9.86
N ARG A 217 -1.00 -1.53 -9.54
CA ARG A 217 -2.46 -1.48 -9.35
C ARG A 217 -3.02 -0.11 -9.77
N LYS A 218 -4.30 0.03 -10.10
CA LYS A 218 -5.38 -0.99 -10.10
C LYS A 218 -5.65 -1.47 -11.52
N PHE A 219 -5.75 -2.77 -11.75
CA PHE A 219 -6.06 -3.33 -13.07
C PHE A 219 -7.45 -3.95 -13.07
N SER A 220 -8.24 -3.67 -14.12
CA SER A 220 -9.47 -4.42 -14.37
C SER A 220 -9.17 -5.80 -14.94
N ARG A 221 -10.15 -6.70 -14.93
CA ARG A 221 -10.01 -8.03 -15.55
C ARG A 221 -9.56 -7.95 -17.01
N GLY A 222 -10.15 -7.05 -17.80
CA GLY A 222 -9.74 -6.84 -19.19
C GLY A 222 -8.30 -6.35 -19.33
N ALA A 223 -7.85 -5.49 -18.41
CA ALA A 223 -6.46 -5.05 -18.37
C ALA A 223 -5.50 -6.20 -18.07
N ALA A 224 -5.82 -7.05 -17.09
CA ALA A 224 -5.03 -8.23 -16.76
C ALA A 224 -4.95 -9.23 -17.93
N MET A 225 -6.08 -9.51 -18.60
CA MET A 225 -6.11 -10.38 -19.77
C MET A 225 -5.21 -9.87 -20.90
N ARG A 226 -5.22 -8.55 -21.15
CA ARG A 226 -4.33 -7.95 -22.14
C ARG A 226 -2.86 -8.21 -21.82
N LEU A 227 -2.44 -8.03 -20.57
CA LEU A 227 -1.05 -8.21 -20.17
C LEU A 227 -0.57 -9.66 -20.31
N LEU A 228 -1.48 -10.62 -20.11
CA LEU A 228 -1.23 -12.05 -20.35
C LEU A 228 -1.08 -12.32 -21.85
N SER A 229 -2.00 -11.83 -22.68
CA SER A 229 -1.99 -12.02 -24.14
C SER A 229 -0.78 -11.37 -24.81
N ASP A 230 -0.39 -10.17 -24.37
CA ASP A 230 0.75 -9.43 -24.92
C ASP A 230 2.12 -10.00 -24.44
N GLY A 231 2.13 -11.03 -23.58
CA GLY A 231 3.35 -11.68 -23.08
C GLY A 231 4.24 -10.78 -22.20
N VAL A 232 3.68 -9.70 -21.65
CA VAL A 232 4.44 -8.59 -21.02
C VAL A 232 5.08 -8.97 -19.67
N ILE A 233 4.54 -10.01 -19.02
CA ILE A 233 4.92 -10.43 -17.66
C ILE A 233 5.69 -11.78 -17.70
N SER A 234 5.35 -12.64 -18.66
CA SER A 234 6.07 -13.85 -19.10
C SER A 234 5.27 -14.47 -20.26
N HIS A 235 5.85 -15.36 -21.07
CA HIS A 235 5.07 -16.21 -21.99
C HIS A 235 4.17 -17.13 -21.15
N PHE A 236 2.93 -16.69 -20.91
CA PHE A 236 1.88 -17.49 -20.31
C PHE A 236 1.02 -18.01 -21.44
N ASP A 237 0.94 -19.34 -21.59
CA ASP A 237 0.07 -19.95 -22.58
C ASP A 237 -1.38 -19.87 -22.08
N ALA A 238 -2.12 -18.87 -22.57
CA ALA A 238 -3.50 -18.64 -22.18
C ALA A 238 -4.45 -19.79 -22.59
N SER A 239 -4.02 -20.70 -23.47
CA SER A 239 -4.79 -21.90 -23.83
C SER A 239 -4.99 -22.86 -22.65
N ALA A 240 -4.07 -22.88 -21.68
CA ALA A 240 -4.18 -23.70 -20.48
C ALA A 240 -5.36 -23.33 -19.57
N LEU A 241 -5.97 -22.14 -19.73
CA LEU A 241 -7.19 -21.73 -19.02
C LEU A 241 -8.47 -22.08 -19.78
N LEU A 242 -8.37 -22.34 -21.09
CA LEU A 242 -9.51 -22.68 -21.95
C LEU A 242 -9.79 -24.19 -22.00
N ASP A 243 -8.84 -25.03 -21.60
CA ASP A 243 -9.01 -26.49 -21.53
C ASP A 243 -9.70 -26.99 -20.25
N SER A 244 -10.16 -26.08 -19.39
CA SER A 244 -11.00 -26.42 -18.23
C SER A 244 -12.49 -26.18 -18.53
N HIS A 245 -13.08 -27.10 -19.29
CA HIS A 245 -14.51 -27.35 -19.25
C HIS A 245 -14.77 -28.78 -18.75
N PRO A 246 -15.83 -28.97 -17.93
CA PRO A 246 -16.07 -30.18 -17.14
C PRO A 246 -16.35 -31.44 -17.97
#